data_AF-A0A077R134-F1
#
_entry.id   AF-A0A077R134-F1
#
_cell.length_a   1.000
_cell.length_b   1.000
_cell.length_c   1.000
_cell.angle_alpha   90.00
_cell.angle_beta   90.00
_cell.angle_gamma   90.00
#
_symmetry.space_group_name_H-M   'P 1'
#
loop_
_entity.id
_entity.type
_entity.pdbx_description
1 polymer ?
#
loop_
_entity_poly.entity_id
_entity_poly.type
_entity_poly.pdbx_seq_one_letter_code
_entity_poly.pdbx_strand_id
1 'polypeptide(L)'
;MAESHTDEPIIQYDEPHAAGRDRRGVLLTTNKPVIEWKKLSYSLASIHGSANPNLVRFRLPKIPRAWFHEVQANIKLAFSLSFPDKSLPTVRVVSSSHVYKYVDIETPHSNVAAESIVIAAARDRWKIGEKPLGLPQFVGLQTSELVHPIRFDKIPYDQKQDFISFLPELFHIIEPEHAIKVVDLWEMQYQVAFNSPQQTHTDWIFGSSIVVLFKFTSSLPDDGRIADVAFVDYKIAARRGERKERRLMKSNENVDKDKQERSLKG
;
A
#
# COMPACT_ATOMS: atom_id res chain seq x y z
N MET A 1 30.33 -6.00 34.64
CA MET A 1 28.89 -5.67 34.70
C MET A 1 28.60 -4.81 33.49
N ALA A 2 27.98 -5.38 32.47
CA ALA A 2 27.56 -4.61 31.30
C ALA A 2 26.26 -3.90 31.65
N GLU A 3 26.25 -2.56 31.57
CA GLU A 3 25.05 -1.76 31.72
C GLU A 3 24.07 -2.17 30.62
N SER A 4 22.94 -2.76 31.01
CA SER A 4 21.82 -2.98 30.10
C SER A 4 21.21 -1.62 29.81
N HIS A 5 21.66 -0.96 28.73
CA HIS A 5 20.87 0.08 28.08
C HIS A 5 19.56 -0.58 27.64
N THR A 6 18.53 -0.47 28.46
CA THR A 6 17.16 -0.66 28.01
C THR A 6 16.89 0.51 27.08
N ASP A 7 17.14 0.31 25.78
CA ASP A 7 16.80 1.29 24.75
C ASP A 7 15.32 1.64 24.93
N GLU A 8 15.04 2.88 25.34
CA GLU A 8 13.69 3.37 25.46
C GLU A 8 13.01 3.25 24.08
N PRO A 9 11.75 2.80 24.02
CA PRO A 9 11.06 2.66 22.76
C PRO A 9 10.92 4.03 22.08
N ILE A 10 11.19 4.08 20.78
CA ILE A 10 10.97 5.31 19.99
C ILE A 10 9.46 5.48 19.79
N ILE A 11 8.90 6.58 20.31
CA ILE A 11 7.46 6.90 20.24
C ILE A 11 7.25 8.15 19.41
N GLN A 12 6.30 8.10 18.47
CA GLN A 12 5.93 9.25 17.63
C GLN A 12 4.41 9.41 17.57
N TYR A 13 3.92 10.62 17.78
CA TYR A 13 2.49 10.93 17.89
C TYR A 13 1.91 11.39 16.55
N ASP A 14 0.65 11.04 16.29
CA ASP A 14 -0.15 11.72 15.27
C ASP A 14 -0.49 13.15 15.73
N GLU A 15 -1.08 13.95 14.84
CA GLU A 15 -1.70 15.22 15.25
C GLU A 15 -2.83 14.95 16.25
N PRO A 16 -2.94 15.76 17.33
CA PRO A 16 -3.99 15.59 18.33
C PRO A 16 -5.38 15.61 17.71
N HIS A 17 -6.21 14.63 18.06
CA HIS A 17 -7.56 14.55 17.57
C HIS A 17 -8.48 15.37 18.50
N ALA A 18 -9.29 16.27 17.94
CA ALA A 18 -10.15 17.16 18.73
C ALA A 18 -11.09 16.42 19.72
N ALA A 19 -11.44 15.16 19.41
CA ALA A 19 -12.23 14.30 20.29
C ALA A 19 -11.43 13.46 21.31
N GLY A 20 -10.13 13.76 21.53
CA GLY A 20 -9.25 13.02 22.44
C GLY A 20 -8.98 11.58 22.03
N ARG A 21 -9.05 11.28 20.72
CA ARG A 21 -8.79 9.95 20.15
C ARG A 21 -7.38 9.91 19.59
N ASP A 22 -6.42 10.23 20.46
CA ASP A 22 -5.05 10.39 20.06
C ASP A 22 -4.43 9.03 19.72
N ARG A 23 -3.53 9.07 18.74
CA ARG A 23 -2.83 7.89 18.22
C ARG A 23 -1.34 8.13 18.23
N ARG A 24 -0.58 7.06 18.41
CA ARG A 24 0.87 7.08 18.28
C ARG A 24 1.39 5.79 17.68
N GLY A 25 2.54 5.88 17.02
CA GLY A 25 3.37 4.75 16.66
C GLY A 25 4.43 4.51 17.71
N VAL A 26 4.60 3.26 18.12
CA VAL A 26 5.72 2.80 18.96
C VAL A 26 6.60 1.90 18.09
N LEU A 27 7.83 2.33 17.83
CA LEU A 27 8.77 1.54 17.04
C LEU A 27 9.25 0.35 17.86
N LEU A 28 9.12 -0.84 17.28
CA LEU A 28 9.52 -2.10 17.88
C LEU A 28 10.91 -2.55 17.42
N THR A 29 11.45 -1.95 16.35
CA THR A 29 12.85 -2.10 15.95
C THR A 29 13.75 -1.16 16.75
N THR A 30 14.99 -1.58 17.02
CA THR A 30 15.93 -0.85 17.88
C THR A 30 16.64 0.32 17.19
N ASN A 31 16.55 0.41 15.86
CA ASN A 31 17.22 1.46 15.08
C ASN A 31 16.33 2.70 14.93
N LYS A 32 16.95 3.82 14.58
CA LYS A 32 16.21 5.01 14.13
C LYS A 32 15.29 4.63 12.96
N PRO A 33 14.03 5.06 12.94
CA PRO A 33 13.11 4.70 11.87
C PRO A 33 13.58 5.28 10.54
N VAL A 34 13.38 4.51 9.46
CA VAL A 34 13.66 4.94 8.08
C VAL A 34 12.65 6.01 7.65
N ILE A 35 11.41 5.90 8.13
CA ILE A 35 10.34 6.86 7.84
C ILE A 35 9.66 7.27 9.15
N GLU A 36 9.47 8.59 9.31
CA GLU A 36 8.68 9.13 10.41
C GLU A 36 7.24 8.62 10.39
N TRP A 37 6.75 8.26 11.57
CA TRP A 37 5.40 7.76 11.79
C TRP A 37 4.32 8.62 11.13
N LYS A 38 4.42 9.96 11.24
CA LYS A 38 3.42 10.88 10.65
C LYS A 38 3.30 10.72 9.12
N LYS A 39 4.43 10.51 8.43
CA LYS A 39 4.44 10.29 6.96
C LYS A 39 3.86 8.92 6.62
N LEU A 40 4.20 7.92 7.44
CA LEU A 40 3.73 6.54 7.30
C LEU A 40 2.22 6.42 7.54
N SER A 41 1.71 7.00 8.64
CA SER A 41 0.31 6.99 9.03
C SER A 41 -0.56 7.73 8.02
N TYR A 42 -0.09 8.86 7.49
CA TYR A 42 -0.75 9.57 6.39
C TYR A 42 -0.85 8.72 5.12
N SER A 43 0.25 8.08 4.71
CA SER A 43 0.28 7.21 3.52
C SER A 43 -0.73 6.07 3.63
N LEU A 44 -0.78 5.40 4.79
CA LEU A 44 -1.68 4.28 5.07
C LEU A 44 -3.14 4.67 5.29
N ALA A 45 -3.41 5.90 5.75
CA ALA A 45 -4.77 6.41 5.88
C ALA A 45 -5.42 6.68 4.51
N SER A 46 -4.61 6.84 3.46
CA SER A 46 -5.12 6.95 2.10
C SER A 46 -5.66 5.59 1.61
N ILE A 47 -6.64 5.61 0.70
CA ILE A 47 -7.17 4.41 0.02
C ILE A 47 -6.08 3.70 -0.83
N HIS A 48 -4.85 4.23 -0.84
CA HIS A 48 -3.72 3.80 -1.63
C HIS A 48 -2.60 3.22 -0.76
N GLY A 49 -2.94 2.51 0.33
CA GLY A 49 -1.97 1.93 1.28
C GLY A 49 -0.91 0.98 0.68
N SER A 50 -0.90 0.76 -0.63
CA SER A 50 0.11 0.03 -1.41
C SER A 50 0.64 0.81 -2.63
N ALA A 51 0.41 2.12 -2.71
CA ALA A 51 0.89 2.94 -3.82
C ALA A 51 2.41 3.00 -3.87
N ASN A 52 2.92 2.97 -5.10
CA ASN A 52 4.32 3.26 -5.41
C ASN A 52 4.75 4.59 -4.76
N PRO A 53 5.97 4.67 -4.19
CA PRO A 53 6.53 5.90 -3.64
C PRO A 53 6.34 7.12 -4.56
N ASN A 54 6.50 6.94 -5.88
CA ASN A 54 6.39 8.01 -6.87
C ASN A 54 4.99 8.09 -7.52
N LEU A 55 3.94 8.18 -6.69
CA LEU A 55 2.56 8.44 -7.13
C LEU A 55 2.10 9.84 -6.70
N VAL A 56 1.48 10.60 -7.60
CA VAL A 56 0.76 11.83 -7.26
C VAL A 56 -0.67 11.74 -7.75
N ARG A 57 -1.63 12.07 -6.90
CA ARG A 57 -3.04 12.14 -7.24
C ARG A 57 -3.54 13.57 -7.23
N PHE A 58 -4.15 13.98 -8.33
CA PHE A 58 -4.90 15.23 -8.42
C PHE A 58 -6.39 14.96 -8.57
N ARG A 59 -7.20 15.85 -8.01
CA ARG A 59 -8.64 15.85 -8.25
C ARG A 59 -8.93 16.46 -9.61
N LEU A 60 -9.77 15.78 -10.39
CA LEU A 60 -10.22 16.27 -11.68
C LEU A 60 -11.49 17.12 -11.54
N PRO A 61 -11.67 18.12 -12.43
CA PRO A 61 -13.00 18.69 -12.63
C PRO A 61 -13.98 17.62 -13.13
N LYS A 62 -15.28 17.89 -13.03
CA LYS A 62 -16.30 17.00 -13.60
C LYS A 62 -16.12 16.93 -15.12
N ILE A 63 -15.54 15.84 -15.59
CA ILE A 63 -15.31 15.57 -17.02
C ILE A 63 -16.04 14.30 -17.46
N PRO A 64 -16.51 14.21 -18.71
CA PRO A 64 -17.09 12.98 -19.25
C PRO A 64 -16.02 11.89 -19.44
N ARG A 65 -16.44 10.61 -19.48
CA ARG A 65 -15.51 9.48 -19.66
C ARG A 65 -14.78 9.52 -21.01
N ALA A 66 -15.41 10.07 -22.04
CA ALA A 66 -14.82 10.24 -23.37
C ALA A 66 -13.52 11.05 -23.34
N TRP A 67 -13.34 11.94 -22.36
CA TRP A 67 -12.16 12.80 -22.25
C TRP A 67 -10.98 12.13 -21.54
N PHE A 68 -11.14 10.91 -21.02
CA PHE A 68 -10.09 10.27 -20.20
C PHE A 68 -8.79 10.07 -20.96
N HIS A 69 -8.86 9.67 -22.23
CA HIS A 69 -7.68 9.49 -23.06
C HIS A 69 -6.97 10.83 -23.34
N GLU A 70 -7.74 11.88 -23.62
CA GLU A 70 -7.21 13.23 -23.83
C GLU A 70 -6.54 13.75 -22.55
N VAL A 71 -7.15 13.56 -21.39
CA VAL A 71 -6.54 13.90 -20.09
C VAL A 71 -5.20 13.18 -19.92
N GLN A 72 -5.15 11.87 -20.20
CA GLN A 72 -3.91 11.11 -20.09
C GLN A 72 -2.83 11.64 -21.04
N ALA A 73 -3.19 11.94 -22.29
CA ALA A 73 -2.27 12.48 -23.29
C ALA A 73 -1.73 13.86 -22.88
N ASN A 74 -2.62 14.77 -22.45
CA ASN A 74 -2.25 16.12 -22.03
C ASN A 74 -1.31 16.11 -20.81
N ILE A 75 -1.58 15.24 -19.83
CA ILE A 75 -0.72 15.10 -18.66
C ILE A 75 0.63 14.49 -19.04
N LYS A 76 0.67 13.48 -19.92
CA LYS A 76 1.94 12.91 -20.41
C LYS A 76 2.77 13.95 -21.18
N LEU A 77 2.12 14.76 -22.01
CA LEU A 77 2.78 15.86 -22.73
C LEU A 77 3.33 16.92 -21.78
N ALA A 78 2.53 17.36 -20.81
CA ALA A 78 2.98 18.32 -19.80
C ALA A 78 4.17 17.76 -19.00
N PHE A 79 4.12 16.49 -18.63
CA PHE A 79 5.23 15.79 -17.98
C PHE A 79 6.49 15.79 -18.85
N SER A 80 6.40 15.43 -20.13
CA SER A 80 7.58 15.39 -21.01
C SER A 80 8.20 16.76 -21.23
N LEU A 81 7.40 17.83 -21.20
CA LEU A 81 7.91 19.20 -21.27
C LEU A 81 8.66 19.59 -19.98
N SER A 82 8.14 19.20 -18.82
CA SER A 82 8.79 19.48 -17.53
C SER A 82 10.01 18.61 -17.25
N PHE A 83 10.08 17.42 -17.86
CA PHE A 83 11.10 16.40 -17.63
C PHE A 83 11.53 15.74 -18.96
N PRO A 84 12.26 16.46 -19.84
CA PRO A 84 12.57 15.99 -21.19
C PRO A 84 13.42 14.72 -21.25
N ASP A 85 14.31 14.52 -20.27
CA ASP A 85 15.25 13.39 -20.22
C ASP A 85 14.73 12.21 -19.38
N LYS A 86 13.44 12.19 -19.07
CA LYS A 86 12.83 11.21 -18.16
C LYS A 86 11.83 10.34 -18.88
N SER A 87 11.69 9.10 -18.41
CA SER A 87 10.68 8.17 -18.93
C SER A 87 9.28 8.72 -18.66
N LEU A 88 8.36 8.52 -19.62
CA LEU A 88 6.99 8.98 -19.47
C LEU A 88 6.28 8.32 -18.29
N PRO A 89 5.40 9.05 -17.58
CA PRO A 89 4.66 8.50 -16.46
C PRO A 89 3.55 7.57 -16.94
N THR A 90 3.18 6.64 -16.08
CA THR A 90 1.87 5.99 -16.16
C THR A 90 0.83 6.94 -15.63
N VAL A 91 -0.14 7.32 -16.49
CA VAL A 91 -1.24 8.21 -16.11
C VAL A 91 -2.54 7.43 -16.11
N ARG A 92 -3.24 7.38 -14.97
CA ARG A 92 -4.54 6.70 -14.84
C ARG A 92 -5.61 7.68 -14.41
N VAL A 93 -6.75 7.66 -15.09
CA VAL A 93 -7.93 8.40 -14.63
C VAL A 93 -8.77 7.44 -13.81
N VAL A 94 -8.81 7.67 -12.50
CA VAL A 94 -9.53 6.82 -11.56
C VAL A 94 -10.94 7.35 -11.39
N SER A 95 -11.90 6.56 -11.86
CA SER A 95 -13.31 6.76 -11.56
C SER A 95 -13.60 6.18 -10.19
N SER A 96 -13.84 7.02 -9.19
CA SER A 96 -14.40 6.55 -7.92
C SER A 96 -15.92 6.38 -8.06
N SER A 97 -16.54 5.57 -7.20
CA SER A 97 -18.00 5.52 -7.05
C SER A 97 -18.58 6.83 -6.50
N HIS A 98 -17.72 7.72 -5.99
CA HIS A 98 -18.10 9.06 -5.55
C HIS A 98 -18.14 10.05 -6.72
N VAL A 99 -18.75 11.22 -6.45
CA VAL A 99 -18.97 12.32 -7.41
C VAL A 99 -17.67 12.84 -8.07
N TYR A 100 -16.51 12.51 -7.51
CA TYR A 100 -15.21 13.01 -7.94
C TYR A 100 -14.39 11.97 -8.70
N LYS A 101 -13.67 12.47 -9.70
CA LYS A 101 -12.70 11.73 -10.49
C LYS A 101 -11.30 12.20 -10.12
N TYR A 102 -10.34 11.31 -10.25
CA TYR A 102 -8.94 11.61 -9.96
C TYR A 102 -8.06 11.26 -11.15
N VAL A 103 -6.91 11.92 -11.24
CA VAL A 103 -5.81 11.49 -12.09
C VAL A 103 -4.64 11.10 -11.21
N ASP A 104 -4.16 9.90 -11.42
CA ASP A 104 -2.94 9.36 -10.85
C ASP A 104 -1.83 9.51 -11.87
N ILE A 105 -0.72 10.10 -11.42
CA ILE A 105 0.51 10.26 -12.18
C ILE A 105 1.55 9.46 -11.44
N GLU A 106 2.06 8.40 -12.08
CA GLU A 106 2.96 7.46 -11.43
C GLU A 106 4.20 7.25 -12.27
N THR A 107 5.36 7.24 -11.63
CA THR A 107 6.64 6.90 -12.27
C THR A 107 7.36 5.81 -11.49
N PRO A 108 8.32 5.09 -12.09
CA PRO A 108 9.22 4.21 -11.37
C PRO A 108 9.99 4.94 -10.25
N HIS A 109 10.47 4.21 -9.24
CA HIS A 109 11.22 4.79 -8.10
C HIS A 109 12.45 5.59 -8.56
N SER A 110 13.16 5.08 -9.56
CA SER A 110 14.38 5.67 -10.13
C SER A 110 14.16 6.89 -11.02
N ASN A 111 12.92 7.19 -11.42
CA ASN A 111 12.65 8.16 -12.47
C ASN A 111 12.52 9.60 -11.94
N VAL A 112 11.31 9.98 -11.49
CA VAL A 112 10.99 11.32 -10.97
C VAL A 112 10.27 11.17 -9.64
N ALA A 113 10.80 11.80 -8.59
CA ALA A 113 10.18 11.79 -7.27
C ALA A 113 8.79 12.45 -7.28
N ALA A 114 7.85 11.94 -6.47
CA ALA A 114 6.49 12.46 -6.39
C ALA A 114 6.44 13.97 -6.10
N GLU A 115 7.31 14.46 -5.22
CA GLU A 115 7.42 15.89 -4.89
C GLU A 115 7.82 16.75 -6.09
N SER A 116 8.78 16.27 -6.89
CA SER A 116 9.19 16.96 -8.13
C SER A 116 8.03 17.08 -9.12
N ILE A 117 7.17 16.07 -9.21
CA ILE A 117 5.95 16.12 -10.03
C ILE A 117 5.00 17.21 -9.51
N VAL A 118 4.79 17.31 -8.20
CA VAL A 118 3.96 18.37 -7.59
C VAL A 118 4.53 19.77 -7.90
N ILE A 119 5.83 19.95 -7.72
CA ILE A 119 6.52 21.23 -7.99
C ILE A 119 6.40 21.60 -9.46
N ALA A 120 6.68 20.66 -10.37
CA ALA A 120 6.59 20.91 -11.81
C ALA A 120 5.15 21.21 -12.24
N ALA A 121 4.15 20.47 -11.75
CA ALA A 121 2.76 20.71 -12.06
C ALA A 121 2.30 22.12 -11.65
N ALA A 122 2.75 22.61 -10.49
CA ALA A 122 2.46 23.96 -10.02
C ALA A 122 3.23 25.04 -10.81
N ARG A 123 4.54 24.86 -10.98
CA ARG A 123 5.44 25.80 -11.68
C ARG A 123 5.03 25.99 -13.14
N ASP A 124 4.81 24.87 -13.85
CA ASP A 124 4.53 24.84 -15.28
C ASP A 124 3.02 24.89 -15.57
N ARG A 125 2.21 25.07 -14.51
CA ARG A 125 0.75 25.24 -14.55
C ARG A 125 0.06 24.17 -15.39
N TRP A 126 0.35 22.90 -15.12
CA TRP A 126 -0.25 21.79 -15.85
C TRP A 126 -1.77 21.89 -15.83
N LYS A 127 -2.42 21.57 -16.97
CA LYS A 127 -3.87 21.76 -17.15
C LYS A 127 -4.56 20.52 -17.68
N ILE A 128 -5.87 20.50 -17.47
CA ILE A 128 -6.81 19.57 -18.09
C ILE A 128 -7.92 20.40 -18.74
N GLY A 129 -7.93 20.41 -20.07
CA GLY A 129 -8.60 21.46 -20.83
C GLY A 129 -8.04 22.82 -20.43
N GLU A 130 -8.92 23.77 -20.11
CA GLU A 130 -8.51 25.11 -19.68
C GLU A 130 -8.24 25.26 -18.18
N LYS A 131 -8.42 24.19 -17.39
CA LYS A 131 -8.34 24.26 -15.93
C LYS A 131 -7.00 23.74 -15.40
N PRO A 132 -6.29 24.48 -14.54
CA PRO A 132 -5.07 23.99 -13.92
C PRO A 132 -5.36 22.78 -13.02
N LEU A 133 -4.37 21.90 -12.88
CA LEU A 133 -4.33 20.91 -11.82
C LEU A 133 -4.26 21.67 -10.50
N GLY A 134 -5.25 21.47 -9.63
CA GLY A 134 -5.29 22.06 -8.30
C GLY A 134 -4.22 21.44 -7.37
N LEU A 135 -4.41 21.60 -6.06
CA LEU A 135 -3.53 20.96 -5.08
C LEU A 135 -3.61 19.43 -5.17
N PRO A 136 -2.47 18.72 -5.00
CA PRO A 136 -2.49 17.26 -4.93
C PRO A 136 -3.36 16.82 -3.75
N GLN A 137 -4.19 15.81 -3.98
CA GLN A 137 -4.99 15.16 -2.94
C GLN A 137 -4.22 14.05 -2.24
N PHE A 138 -3.23 13.49 -2.93
CA PHE A 138 -2.34 12.49 -2.37
C PHE A 138 -0.98 12.59 -3.05
N VAL A 139 0.06 12.42 -2.23
CA VAL A 139 1.45 12.31 -2.67
C VAL A 139 1.96 11.04 -2.02
N GLY A 140 2.57 10.19 -2.83
CA GLY A 140 3.15 8.92 -2.41
C GLY A 140 4.22 9.10 -1.34
N LEU A 141 4.61 7.98 -0.74
CA LEU A 141 5.54 7.97 0.38
C LEU A 141 6.89 8.58 -0.03
N GLN A 142 7.24 9.72 0.57
CA GLN A 142 8.48 10.42 0.29
C GLN A 142 9.65 9.72 1.00
N THR A 143 10.38 8.90 0.26
CA THR A 143 11.54 8.14 0.76
C THR A 143 12.61 8.05 -0.31
N SER A 144 13.87 8.09 0.12
CA SER A 144 15.03 7.83 -0.77
C SER A 144 15.19 6.33 -1.06
N GLU A 145 14.73 5.46 -0.15
CA GLU A 145 14.74 4.02 -0.32
C GLU A 145 13.42 3.52 -0.93
N LEU A 146 13.48 2.50 -1.79
CA LEU A 146 12.31 1.76 -2.25
C LEU A 146 11.82 0.85 -1.13
N VAL A 147 11.01 1.43 -0.24
CA VAL A 147 10.37 0.75 0.88
C VAL A 147 8.87 0.85 0.75
N HIS A 148 8.19 -0.08 1.40
CA HIS A 148 6.77 -0.21 1.28
C HIS A 148 6.09 -0.46 2.62
N PRO A 149 5.01 0.27 2.91
CA PRO A 149 4.26 0.07 4.13
C PRO A 149 3.13 -0.94 3.91
N ILE A 150 2.89 -1.79 4.91
CA ILE A 150 1.67 -2.59 5.02
C ILE A 150 1.14 -2.50 6.44
N ARG A 151 -0.18 -2.36 6.59
CA ARG A 151 -0.85 -2.39 7.89
C ARG A 151 -1.56 -3.73 8.05
N PHE A 152 -1.24 -4.42 9.14
CA PHE A 152 -1.98 -5.58 9.60
C PHE A 152 -2.88 -5.15 10.74
N ASP A 153 -4.16 -5.45 10.62
CA ASP A 153 -5.20 -5.07 11.59
C ASP A 153 -5.78 -6.30 12.28
N LYS A 154 -6.49 -6.06 13.38
CA LYS A 154 -7.21 -7.07 14.16
C LYS A 154 -6.29 -8.13 14.77
N ILE A 155 -5.08 -7.74 15.15
CA ILE A 155 -4.14 -8.61 15.85
C ILE A 155 -4.55 -8.64 17.34
N PRO A 156 -4.89 -9.80 17.91
CA PRO A 156 -5.15 -9.94 19.34
C PRO A 156 -3.88 -9.59 20.16
N TYR A 157 -4.06 -8.97 21.33
CA TYR A 157 -2.93 -8.52 22.16
C TYR A 157 -2.04 -9.68 22.60
N ASP A 158 -2.65 -10.80 22.98
CA ASP A 158 -2.00 -12.05 23.40
C ASP A 158 -1.23 -12.74 22.28
N GLN A 159 -1.59 -12.48 21.01
CA GLN A 159 -0.92 -13.06 19.83
C GLN A 159 0.08 -12.10 19.17
N LYS A 160 0.27 -10.89 19.71
CA LYS A 160 1.10 -9.86 19.10
C LYS A 160 2.53 -10.34 18.85
N GLN A 161 3.15 -10.98 19.83
CA GLN A 161 4.54 -11.42 19.72
C GLN A 161 4.70 -12.60 18.73
N ASP A 162 3.74 -13.53 18.74
CA ASP A 162 3.71 -14.65 17.80
C ASP A 162 3.56 -14.14 16.37
N PHE A 163 2.66 -13.17 16.15
CA PHE A 163 2.50 -12.51 14.85
C PHE A 163 3.79 -11.86 14.37
N ILE A 164 4.46 -11.06 15.21
CA ILE A 164 5.73 -10.41 14.85
C ILE A 164 6.79 -11.45 14.48
N SER A 165 6.85 -12.55 15.24
CA SER A 165 7.82 -13.62 15.01
C SER A 165 7.53 -14.40 13.72
N PHE A 166 6.26 -14.49 13.31
CA PHE A 166 5.81 -15.14 12.08
C PHE A 166 5.96 -14.27 10.82
N LEU A 167 6.15 -12.95 10.94
CA LEU A 167 6.24 -12.03 9.79
C LEU A 167 7.23 -12.46 8.69
N PRO A 168 8.47 -12.93 9.01
CA PRO A 168 9.39 -13.39 7.97
C PRO A 168 8.84 -14.57 7.17
N GLU A 169 8.21 -15.54 7.83
CA GLU A 169 7.58 -16.69 7.18
C GLU A 169 6.36 -16.26 6.37
N LEU A 170 5.53 -15.35 6.90
CA LEU A 170 4.40 -14.78 6.18
C LEU A 170 4.85 -14.13 4.86
N PHE A 171 5.92 -13.33 4.88
CA PHE A 171 6.44 -12.71 3.66
C PHE A 171 7.00 -13.75 2.68
N HIS A 172 7.65 -14.80 3.16
CA HIS A 172 8.10 -15.90 2.30
C HIS A 172 6.93 -16.67 1.67
N ILE A 173 5.81 -16.84 2.38
CA ILE A 173 4.60 -17.47 1.85
C ILE A 173 3.93 -16.60 0.78
N ILE A 174 3.84 -15.29 1.04
CA ILE A 174 3.19 -14.33 0.12
C ILE A 174 4.03 -14.14 -1.15
N GLU A 175 5.35 -14.09 -1.01
CA GLU A 175 6.27 -13.85 -2.11
C GLU A 175 7.51 -14.74 -1.97
N PRO A 176 7.44 -15.99 -2.46
CA PRO A 176 8.53 -16.95 -2.31
C PRO A 176 9.72 -16.67 -3.24
N GLU A 177 9.51 -15.95 -4.35
CA GLU A 177 10.56 -15.72 -5.36
C GLU A 177 11.45 -14.52 -5.01
N HIS A 178 10.92 -13.56 -4.23
CA HIS A 178 11.66 -12.36 -3.84
C HIS A 178 11.85 -12.29 -2.33
N ALA A 179 13.10 -12.22 -1.90
CA ALA A 179 13.41 -12.04 -0.49
C ALA A 179 12.97 -10.64 -0.01
N ILE A 180 12.12 -10.63 1.01
CA ILE A 180 11.60 -9.43 1.66
C ILE A 180 12.32 -9.25 3.00
N LYS A 181 12.83 -8.03 3.23
CA LYS A 181 13.41 -7.62 4.50
C LYS A 181 12.50 -6.63 5.20
N VAL A 182 12.14 -6.94 6.44
CA VAL A 182 11.50 -5.97 7.35
C VAL A 182 12.52 -4.92 7.76
N VAL A 183 12.14 -3.66 7.59
CA VAL A 183 12.96 -2.48 7.87
C VAL A 183 12.55 -1.87 9.20
N ASP A 184 11.28 -1.52 9.33
CA ASP A 184 10.69 -0.98 10.55
C ASP A 184 9.43 -1.74 10.92
N LEU A 185 9.21 -1.86 12.23
CA LEU A 185 7.98 -2.41 12.82
C LEU A 185 7.41 -1.39 13.77
N TRP A 186 6.16 -0.99 13.53
CA TRP A 186 5.47 -0.02 14.37
C TRP A 186 4.23 -0.65 14.98
N GLU A 187 4.11 -0.52 16.29
CA GLU A 187 2.88 -0.77 17.01
C GLU A 187 2.02 0.49 17.01
N MET A 188 0.77 0.38 16.54
CA MET A 188 -0.18 1.47 16.69
C MET A 188 -0.83 1.40 18.08
N GLN A 189 -0.80 2.51 18.81
CA GLN A 189 -1.46 2.64 20.11
C GLN A 189 -2.50 3.76 20.08
N TYR A 190 -3.54 3.59 20.88
CA TYR A 190 -4.59 4.59 21.10
C TYR A 190 -4.57 5.05 22.54
N GLN A 191 -4.81 6.34 22.75
CA GLN A 191 -5.05 6.86 24.09
C GLN A 191 -6.47 6.49 24.54
N VAL A 192 -6.59 5.97 25.76
CA VAL A 192 -7.87 5.66 26.40
C VAL A 192 -7.90 6.35 27.75
N ALA A 193 -8.96 7.11 28.00
CA ALA A 193 -9.22 7.73 29.29
C ALA A 193 -10.04 6.77 30.16
N PHE A 194 -9.50 6.43 31.32
CA PHE A 194 -10.19 5.70 32.36
C PHE A 194 -10.69 6.68 33.42
N ASN A 195 -11.99 6.93 33.40
CA ASN A 195 -12.67 7.79 34.36
C ASN A 195 -13.34 6.91 35.42
N SER A 196 -12.75 6.84 36.61
CA SER A 196 -13.43 6.32 37.80
C SER A 196 -13.77 7.48 38.75
N PRO A 197 -14.76 7.32 39.65
CA PRO A 197 -15.08 8.34 40.65
C PRO A 197 -13.90 8.72 41.54
N GLN A 198 -12.89 7.86 41.66
CA GLN A 198 -11.71 8.10 42.49
C GLN A 198 -10.45 8.52 41.71
N GLN A 199 -10.40 8.30 40.39
CA GLN A 199 -9.19 8.57 39.59
C GLN A 199 -9.50 8.78 38.11
N THR A 200 -8.93 9.83 37.54
CA THR A 200 -8.82 10.04 36.10
C THR A 200 -7.40 9.76 35.67
N HIS A 201 -7.19 8.72 34.85
CA HIS A 201 -5.89 8.46 34.23
C HIS A 201 -6.07 8.14 32.74
N THR A 202 -5.04 8.42 31.96
CA THR A 202 -5.00 8.15 30.52
C THR A 202 -3.89 7.16 30.24
N ASP A 203 -4.24 6.04 29.62
CA ASP A 203 -3.28 5.02 29.21
C ASP A 203 -3.22 4.91 27.69
N TRP A 204 -2.09 4.39 27.23
CA TRP A 204 -1.91 4.02 25.84
C TRP A 204 -2.02 2.51 25.70
N ILE A 205 -3.00 2.06 24.92
CA ILE A 205 -3.25 0.64 24.71
C ILE A 205 -2.90 0.24 23.28
N PHE A 206 -2.49 -1.01 23.11
CA PHE A 206 -2.28 -1.58 21.79
C PHE A 206 -3.57 -1.52 20.97
N GLY A 207 -3.47 -0.95 19.77
CA GLY A 207 -4.59 -0.71 18.88
C GLY A 207 -4.97 -1.86 17.98
N SER A 208 -4.46 -3.07 18.24
CA SER A 208 -4.64 -4.25 17.38
C SER A 208 -4.13 -4.07 15.95
N SER A 209 -3.20 -3.13 15.73
CA SER A 209 -2.61 -2.87 14.43
C SER A 209 -1.08 -2.79 14.50
N ILE A 210 -0.42 -3.53 13.61
CA ILE A 210 1.03 -3.45 13.38
C ILE A 210 1.23 -2.90 11.97
N VAL A 211 2.08 -1.89 11.86
CA VAL A 211 2.56 -1.39 10.57
C VAL A 211 3.95 -1.93 10.32
N VAL A 212 4.13 -2.57 9.18
CA VAL A 212 5.41 -3.11 8.74
C VAL A 212 5.89 -2.28 7.56
N LEU A 213 7.10 -1.75 7.67
CA LEU A 213 7.83 -1.19 6.55
C LEU A 213 8.80 -2.26 6.07
N PHE A 214 8.75 -2.63 4.80
CA PHE A 214 9.61 -3.66 4.23
C PHE A 214 10.22 -3.21 2.90
N LYS A 215 11.28 -3.91 2.47
CA LYS A 215 11.87 -3.77 1.14
C LYS A 215 12.24 -5.11 0.55
N PHE A 216 12.28 -5.16 -0.78
CA PHE A 216 12.86 -6.29 -1.50
C PHE A 216 14.38 -6.19 -1.45
N THR A 217 15.05 -7.32 -1.20
CA THR A 217 16.51 -7.38 -1.20
C THR A 217 17.07 -7.62 -2.60
N SER A 218 16.26 -8.23 -3.48
CA SER A 218 16.54 -8.30 -4.91
C SER A 218 15.90 -7.12 -5.64
N SER A 219 16.50 -6.73 -6.77
CA SER A 219 15.90 -5.75 -7.68
C SER A 219 14.59 -6.30 -8.24
N LEU A 220 13.49 -5.57 -8.05
CA LEU A 220 12.22 -5.88 -8.70
C LEU A 220 12.32 -5.66 -10.22
N PRO A 221 11.58 -6.42 -11.04
CA PRO A 221 11.42 -6.09 -12.46
C PRO A 221 10.91 -4.65 -12.63
N ASP A 222 11.51 -3.90 -13.56
CA ASP A 222 11.12 -2.51 -13.92
C ASP A 222 11.10 -1.49 -12.74
N ASP A 223 11.97 -1.67 -11.72
CA ASP A 223 11.96 -0.88 -10.46
C ASP A 223 10.60 -0.94 -9.73
N GLY A 224 9.97 -2.13 -9.79
CA GLY A 224 8.54 -2.40 -9.79
C GLY A 224 7.65 -1.94 -8.62
N ARG A 225 6.35 -2.19 -8.80
CA ARG A 225 5.30 -1.94 -7.80
C ARG A 225 5.08 -3.22 -7.00
N ILE A 226 4.79 -3.11 -5.70
CA ILE A 226 4.24 -4.28 -4.96
C ILE A 226 3.03 -4.85 -5.66
N ALA A 227 2.17 -4.00 -6.22
CA ALA A 227 0.97 -4.47 -6.90
C ALA A 227 1.29 -5.43 -8.07
N ASP A 228 2.46 -5.27 -8.70
CA ASP A 228 2.90 -6.13 -9.81
C ASP A 228 3.42 -7.49 -9.30
N VAL A 229 3.73 -7.59 -8.01
CA VAL A 229 4.23 -8.80 -7.34
C VAL A 229 3.05 -9.52 -6.65
N ALA A 230 2.31 -8.80 -5.77
CA ALA A 230 1.24 -9.36 -4.95
C ALA A 230 -0.06 -9.73 -5.72
N PHE A 231 -0.35 -9.14 -6.88
CA PHE A 231 -1.59 -9.45 -7.64
C PHE A 231 -1.39 -10.40 -8.82
N VAL A 232 -0.14 -10.63 -9.26
CA VAL A 232 0.14 -11.55 -10.37
C VAL A 232 -0.17 -12.99 -9.92
N ASP A 233 0.15 -13.33 -8.68
CA ASP A 233 -0.08 -14.68 -8.17
C ASP A 233 -1.54 -15.00 -7.87
N TYR A 234 -2.35 -14.06 -7.39
CA TYR A 234 -3.78 -14.35 -7.16
C TYR A 234 -4.52 -14.69 -8.46
N LYS A 235 -4.21 -13.99 -9.57
CA LYS A 235 -4.84 -14.28 -10.88
C LYS A 235 -4.32 -15.57 -11.51
N ILE A 236 -3.05 -15.91 -11.30
CA ILE A 236 -2.47 -17.16 -11.82
C ILE A 236 -2.93 -18.35 -10.97
N ALA A 237 -2.96 -18.22 -9.64
CA ALA A 237 -3.47 -19.22 -8.71
C ALA A 237 -4.97 -19.48 -8.91
N ALA A 238 -5.80 -18.43 -9.04
CA ALA A 238 -7.23 -18.58 -9.34
C ALA A 238 -7.46 -19.29 -10.69
N ARG A 239 -6.72 -18.92 -11.74
CA ARG A 239 -6.81 -19.58 -13.07
C ARG A 239 -6.29 -21.02 -13.07
N ARG A 240 -5.29 -21.34 -12.24
CA ARG A 240 -4.78 -22.71 -12.07
C ARG A 240 -5.75 -23.57 -11.26
N GLY A 241 -6.37 -23.01 -10.22
CA GLY A 241 -7.43 -23.66 -9.43
C GLY A 241 -8.65 -24.02 -10.28
N GLU A 242 -9.20 -23.05 -11.02
CA GLU A 242 -10.35 -23.27 -11.90
C GLU A 242 -10.07 -24.29 -13.02
N ARG A 243 -8.84 -24.31 -13.57
CA ARG A 243 -8.43 -25.33 -14.56
C ARG A 243 -8.30 -26.73 -13.95
N LYS A 244 -7.88 -26.84 -12.70
CA LYS A 244 -7.74 -28.12 -11.99
C LYS A 244 -9.11 -28.70 -11.63
N GLU A 245 -10.04 -27.87 -11.14
CA GLU A 245 -11.44 -28.28 -10.89
C GLU A 245 -12.17 -28.70 -12.17
N ARG A 246 -12.05 -27.92 -13.27
CA ARG A 246 -12.67 -28.31 -14.55
C ARG A 246 -12.13 -29.62 -15.11
N ARG A 247 -10.85 -29.95 -14.87
CA ARG A 247 -10.28 -31.24 -15.26
C ARG A 247 -10.82 -32.38 -14.39
N LEU A 248 -10.98 -32.15 -13.08
CA LEU A 248 -11.53 -33.14 -12.15
C LEU A 248 -13.02 -33.45 -12.42
N MET A 249 -13.81 -32.43 -12.74
CA MET A 249 -15.23 -32.61 -13.08
C MET A 249 -15.39 -33.40 -14.39
N LYS A 250 -14.58 -33.07 -15.42
CA LYS A 250 -14.60 -33.82 -16.68
C LYS A 250 -14.12 -35.27 -16.55
N SER A 251 -13.15 -35.55 -15.67
CA SER A 251 -12.73 -36.93 -15.42
C SER A 251 -13.83 -37.73 -14.73
N ASN A 252 -14.56 -37.11 -13.79
CA ASN A 252 -15.66 -37.79 -13.09
C ASN A 252 -16.87 -38.03 -14.01
N GLU A 253 -17.24 -37.07 -14.86
CA GLU A 253 -18.30 -37.25 -15.85
C GLU A 253 -18.00 -38.39 -16.84
N ASN A 254 -16.74 -38.55 -17.25
CA ASN A 254 -16.33 -39.65 -18.13
C ASN A 254 -16.38 -41.01 -17.42
N VAL A 255 -15.98 -41.08 -16.14
CA VAL A 255 -16.06 -42.31 -15.34
C VAL A 255 -17.51 -42.76 -15.12
N ASP A 256 -18.43 -41.82 -14.92
CA ASP A 256 -19.84 -42.13 -14.72
C ASP A 256 -20.53 -42.57 -16.02
N LYS A 257 -20.16 -41.99 -17.17
CA LYS A 257 -20.60 -42.46 -18.49
C LYS A 257 -20.08 -43.87 -18.79
N ASP A 258 -18.82 -44.16 -18.52
CA ASP A 258 -18.24 -45.49 -18.71
C ASP A 258 -18.89 -46.55 -17.80
N LYS A 259 -19.31 -46.18 -16.59
CA LYS A 259 -20.07 -47.06 -15.69
C LYS A 259 -21.49 -47.32 -16.19
N GLN A 260 -22.18 -46.29 -16.69
CA GLN A 260 -23.52 -46.45 -17.27
C GLN A 260 -23.49 -47.32 -18.53
N GLU A 261 -22.50 -47.16 -19.41
CA GLU A 261 -22.37 -47.98 -20.63
C GLU A 261 -22.05 -49.44 -20.32
N ARG A 262 -21.31 -49.73 -19.24
CA ARG A 262 -21.03 -51.11 -18.80
C ARG A 262 -22.25 -51.78 -18.15
N SER A 263 -23.11 -51.02 -17.46
CA SER A 263 -24.34 -51.55 -16.86
C SER A 263 -25.43 -51.89 -17.87
N LEU A 264 -25.37 -51.32 -19.08
CA LEU A 264 -26.35 -51.56 -20.15
C LEU A 264 -25.97 -52.73 -21.08
N LYS A 265 -24.80 -53.34 -20.87
CA LYS A 265 -24.24 -54.40 -21.73
C LYS A 265 -24.04 -55.75 -21.01
N GLY A 266 -24.51 -55.89 -19.78
CA GLY A 266 -24.55 -57.15 -19.02
C GLY A 266 -25.97 -57.48 -18.62
#